data_AF-A0A6B2LJQ5-F1
#
_entry.id   AF-A0A6B2LJQ5-F1
#
_cell.length_a   1.000
_cell.length_b   1.000
_cell.length_c   1.000
_cell.angle_alpha   90.00
_cell.angle_beta   90.00
_cell.angle_gamma   90.00
#
_symmetry.space_group_name_H-M   'P 1'
#
loop_
_entity.id
_entity.type
_entity.pdbx_description
1 polymer ?
#
loop_
_entity_poly.entity_id
_entity_poly.type
_entity_poly.pdbx_seq_one_letter_code
_entity_poly.pdbx_strand_id
1 'polypeptide(L)'
;MEGINGGERVLVHCDAGISRSATMVIAFLIKIQNMTLPNALKFLKTKRPEVEPNHGFLYQLFSYEKSLYVDRDSTPFFLQYFRRSMYITETEFTDEQLLSALTNSKTMNEVIIRLYGPPPTRIIL
;
A
#
# COMPACT_ATOMS: atom_id res chain seq x y z
N MET A 1 -18.25 -15.32 -0.74
CA MET A 1 -16.95 -15.97 -0.48
C MET A 1 -17.21 -17.38 0.02
N GLU A 2 -17.69 -18.27 -0.84
CA GLU A 2 -18.14 -19.61 -0.41
C GLU A 2 -16.99 -20.59 -0.16
N GLY A 3 -15.83 -20.41 -0.81
CA GLY A 3 -14.68 -21.31 -0.67
C GLY A 3 -13.92 -21.27 0.68
N ILE A 4 -14.19 -20.32 1.57
CA ILE A 4 -13.46 -20.21 2.86
C ILE A 4 -14.11 -21.10 3.95
N ASN A 5 -15.42 -21.36 3.86
CA ASN A 5 -16.17 -22.07 4.90
C ASN A 5 -16.20 -23.60 4.70
N GLY A 6 -15.69 -24.11 3.57
CA GLY A 6 -15.79 -25.53 3.18
C GLY A 6 -14.51 -26.36 3.26
N GLY A 7 -13.39 -25.80 3.73
CA GLY A 7 -12.09 -26.49 3.75
C GLY A 7 -11.41 -26.61 2.37
N GLU A 8 -11.91 -25.88 1.37
CA GLU A 8 -11.38 -25.86 0.02
C GLU A 8 -10.12 -24.98 -0.08
N ARG A 9 -9.25 -25.29 -1.05
CA ARG A 9 -8.03 -24.51 -1.32
C ARG A 9 -8.30 -23.51 -2.43
N VAL A 10 -7.95 -22.25 -2.20
CA VAL A 10 -8.08 -21.17 -3.19
C VAL A 10 -6.70 -20.75 -3.69
N LEU A 11 -6.51 -20.75 -5.02
CA LEU A 11 -5.33 -20.18 -5.66
C LEU A 11 -5.60 -18.71 -6.01
N VAL A 12 -4.74 -17.81 -5.53
CA VAL A 12 -4.74 -16.40 -5.91
C VAL A 12 -3.45 -16.12 -6.67
N HIS A 13 -3.55 -15.77 -7.96
CA HIS A 13 -2.39 -15.47 -8.79
C HIS A 13 -2.58 -14.19 -9.61
N CYS A 14 -1.46 -13.64 -10.04
CA CYS A 14 -1.39 -12.68 -11.13
C CYS A 14 -0.29 -13.18 -12.08
N ASP A 15 0.26 -12.29 -12.91
CA ASP A 15 1.32 -12.67 -13.84
C ASP A 15 2.62 -13.09 -13.10
N ALA A 16 3.27 -12.16 -12.39
CA ALA A 16 4.51 -12.44 -11.67
C ALA A 16 4.33 -12.86 -10.19
N GLY A 17 3.10 -12.79 -9.66
CA GLY A 17 2.85 -13.04 -8.23
C GLY A 17 3.52 -12.03 -7.27
N ILE A 18 3.91 -10.84 -7.74
CA ILE A 18 4.67 -9.83 -6.97
C ILE A 18 3.75 -8.76 -6.37
N SER A 19 2.82 -8.23 -7.18
CA SER A 19 2.06 -7.01 -6.85
C SER A 19 0.56 -7.29 -6.69
N ARG A 20 -0.19 -7.43 -7.79
CA ARG A 20 -1.67 -7.59 -7.79
C ARG A 20 -2.21 -8.70 -6.88
N SER A 21 -1.74 -9.94 -7.06
CA SER A 21 -2.21 -11.06 -6.24
C SER A 21 -1.76 -10.93 -4.79
N ALA A 22 -0.55 -10.43 -4.55
CA ALA A 22 -0.04 -10.18 -3.21
C ALA A 22 -0.90 -9.15 -2.47
N THR A 23 -1.31 -8.06 -3.14
CA THR A 23 -2.24 -7.06 -2.59
C THR A 23 -3.55 -7.70 -2.13
N MET A 24 -4.14 -8.57 -2.95
CA MET A 24 -5.37 -9.28 -2.58
C MET A 24 -5.17 -10.19 -1.36
N VAL A 25 -4.05 -10.91 -1.29
CA VAL A 25 -3.72 -11.77 -0.14
C VAL A 25 -3.49 -10.92 1.12
N ILE A 26 -2.80 -9.79 1.03
CA ILE A 26 -2.57 -8.88 2.17
C ILE A 26 -3.90 -8.31 2.66
N ALA A 27 -4.79 -7.85 1.76
CA ALA A 27 -6.12 -7.37 2.13
C ALA A 27 -6.94 -8.45 2.85
N PHE A 28 -6.85 -9.71 2.38
CA PHE A 28 -7.45 -10.85 3.04
C PHE A 28 -6.89 -11.07 4.45
N LEU A 29 -5.57 -11.03 4.62
CA LEU A 29 -4.92 -11.20 5.93
C LEU A 29 -5.31 -10.07 6.91
N ILE A 30 -5.43 -8.83 6.42
CA ILE A 30 -5.90 -7.70 7.23
C ILE A 30 -7.33 -7.94 7.71
N LYS A 31 -8.26 -8.24 6.78
CA LYS A 31 -9.69 -8.34 7.08
C LYS A 31 -10.06 -9.61 7.86
N ILE A 32 -9.56 -10.75 7.41
CA ILE A 32 -10.02 -12.07 7.85
C ILE A 32 -9.11 -12.65 8.93
N GLN A 33 -7.81 -12.39 8.86
CA GLN A 33 -6.84 -12.85 9.86
C GLN A 33 -6.49 -11.77 10.89
N ASN A 34 -7.19 -10.64 10.86
CA ASN A 34 -7.07 -9.54 11.81
C ASN A 34 -5.64 -8.99 11.95
N MET A 35 -4.82 -9.10 10.90
CA MET A 35 -3.44 -8.62 10.91
C MET A 35 -3.37 -7.12 10.65
N THR A 36 -2.38 -6.45 11.21
CA THR A 36 -2.04 -5.09 10.76
C THR A 36 -1.40 -5.13 9.38
N LEU A 37 -1.45 -4.05 8.60
CA LEU A 37 -0.77 -3.97 7.30
C LEU A 37 0.71 -4.38 7.36
N PRO A 38 1.54 -3.86 8.30
CA PRO A 38 2.92 -4.28 8.45
C PRO A 38 3.06 -5.79 8.71
N ASN A 39 2.22 -6.35 9.57
CA ASN A 39 2.27 -7.77 9.93
C ASN A 39 1.82 -8.65 8.77
N ALA A 40 0.78 -8.27 8.04
CA ALA A 40 0.28 -8.99 6.87
C ALA A 40 1.32 -9.01 5.74
N LEU A 41 1.95 -7.86 5.44
CA LEU A 41 3.01 -7.78 4.44
C LEU A 41 4.23 -8.60 4.86
N LYS A 42 4.67 -8.47 6.12
CA LYS A 42 5.80 -9.24 6.66
C LYS A 42 5.53 -10.75 6.58
N PHE A 43 4.35 -11.17 7.04
CA PHE A 43 3.93 -12.57 6.98
C PHE A 43 3.99 -13.11 5.56
N LEU A 44 3.40 -12.38 4.59
CA LEU A 44 3.39 -12.84 3.21
C LEU A 44 4.81 -12.88 2.62
N LYS A 45 5.67 -11.91 2.93
CA LYS A 45 7.09 -11.93 2.55
C LYS A 45 7.86 -13.14 3.11
N THR A 46 7.49 -13.68 4.28
CA THR A 46 8.09 -14.93 4.78
C THR A 46 7.75 -16.16 3.94
N LYS A 47 6.65 -16.10 3.16
CA LYS A 47 6.21 -17.18 2.27
C LYS A 47 6.66 -16.95 0.83
N ARG A 48 6.79 -15.69 0.42
CA ARG A 48 7.21 -15.26 -0.91
C ARG A 48 8.04 -13.96 -0.82
N PRO A 49 9.38 -14.05 -0.75
CA PRO A 49 10.25 -12.89 -0.54
C PRO A 49 10.13 -11.79 -1.61
N GLU A 50 9.74 -12.16 -2.84
CA GLU A 50 9.60 -11.24 -3.98
C GLU A 50 8.35 -10.35 -3.91
N VAL A 51 7.47 -10.56 -2.93
CA VAL A 51 6.25 -9.76 -2.78
C VAL A 51 6.59 -8.29 -2.56
N GLU A 52 6.10 -7.45 -3.47
CA GLU A 52 6.31 -6.01 -3.48
C GLU A 52 5.11 -5.34 -4.18
N PRO A 53 4.03 -5.03 -3.44
CA PRO A 53 2.93 -4.23 -3.96
C PRO A 53 3.47 -2.88 -4.47
N ASN A 54 2.94 -2.36 -5.57
CA ASN A 54 3.33 -1.01 -5.98
C ASN A 54 2.80 0.02 -4.97
N HIS A 55 3.39 1.22 -4.98
CA HIS A 55 3.04 2.32 -4.06
C HIS A 55 1.53 2.68 -4.08
N GLY A 56 0.87 2.59 -5.24
CA GLY A 56 -0.58 2.77 -5.34
C GLY A 56 -1.38 1.69 -4.60
N PHE A 57 -1.02 0.41 -4.75
CA PHE A 57 -1.65 -0.68 -4.02
C PHE A 57 -1.35 -0.66 -2.53
N LEU A 58 -0.13 -0.28 -2.13
CA LEU A 58 0.16 -0.16 -0.71
C LEU A 58 -0.65 0.98 -0.07
N TYR A 59 -0.80 2.11 -0.76
CA TYR A 59 -1.69 3.18 -0.30
C TYR A 59 -3.14 2.71 -0.18
N GLN A 60 -3.64 1.94 -1.15
CA GLN A 60 -4.97 1.34 -1.06
C GLN A 60 -5.10 0.39 0.14
N LEU A 61 -4.08 -0.42 0.43
CA LEU A 61 -4.06 -1.30 1.60
C LEU A 61 -4.03 -0.54 2.92
N PHE A 62 -3.27 0.55 2.99
CA PHE A 62 -3.21 1.44 4.15
C PHE A 62 -4.57 2.11 4.41
N SER A 63 -5.18 2.68 3.38
CA SER A 63 -6.53 3.25 3.45
C SER A 63 -7.58 2.19 3.81
N TYR A 64 -7.40 0.97 3.29
CA TYR A 64 -8.28 -0.15 3.60
C TYR A 64 -8.22 -0.55 5.08
N GLU A 65 -7.03 -0.69 5.65
CA GLU A 65 -6.89 -0.97 7.08
C GLU A 65 -7.55 0.13 7.94
N LYS A 66 -7.29 1.40 7.64
CA LYS A 66 -7.91 2.54 8.35
C LYS A 66 -9.43 2.56 8.23
N SER A 67 -9.98 2.08 7.11
CA SER A 67 -11.44 1.98 6.93
C SER A 67 -12.08 0.87 7.76
N LEU A 68 -11.29 -0.13 8.19
CA LEU A 68 -11.77 -1.26 8.99
C LEU A 68 -11.51 -1.06 10.50
N TYR A 69 -10.42 -0.39 10.86
CA TYR A 69 -9.93 -0.30 12.24
C TYR A 69 -9.48 1.12 12.56
N VAL A 70 -10.22 1.79 13.45
CA VAL A 70 -9.96 3.19 13.86
C VAL A 70 -8.81 3.33 14.84
N ASP A 71 -8.47 2.23 15.54
CA ASP A 71 -7.47 2.16 16.61
C ASP A 71 -6.09 1.68 16.13
N ARG A 72 -5.97 1.31 14.84
CA ARG A 72 -4.71 0.87 14.25
C ARG A 72 -3.97 2.02 13.61
N ASP A 73 -2.71 2.17 13.99
CA ASP A 73 -1.81 3.11 13.37
C ASP A 73 -0.65 2.42 12.65
N SER A 74 -0.83 2.20 11.35
CA SER A 74 0.25 1.77 10.44
C SER A 74 0.95 2.95 9.76
N THR A 75 0.67 4.20 10.18
CA THR A 75 1.21 5.39 9.53
C THR A 75 2.75 5.42 9.53
N PRO A 76 3.46 5.14 10.63
CA PRO A 76 4.92 5.15 10.62
C PRO A 76 5.52 4.16 9.62
N PHE A 77 4.98 2.94 9.58
CA PHE A 77 5.39 1.92 8.61
C PHE A 77 5.12 2.37 7.17
N PHE A 78 3.92 2.90 6.92
CA PHE A 78 3.53 3.32 5.59
C PHE A 78 4.40 4.48 5.08
N LEU A 79 4.70 5.48 5.92
CA LEU A 79 5.60 6.59 5.57
C LEU A 79 7.01 6.09 5.27
N GLN A 80 7.55 5.20 6.11
CA GLN A 80 8.87 4.60 5.87
C GLN A 80 8.91 3.84 4.54
N TYR A 81 7.88 3.03 4.26
CA TYR A 81 7.79 2.30 3.00
C TYR A 81 7.68 3.27 1.81
N PHE A 82 6.80 4.26 1.90
CA PHE A 82 6.53 5.22 0.84
C PHE A 82 7.79 5.99 0.47
N ARG A 83 8.52 6.49 1.48
CA ARG A 83 9.82 7.13 1.28
C ARG A 83 10.79 6.24 0.50
N ARG A 84 10.95 5.00 0.95
CA ARG A 84 11.87 4.05 0.31
C ARG A 84 11.44 3.71 -1.13
N SER A 85 10.14 3.60 -1.38
CA SER A 85 9.61 3.26 -2.71
C SER A 85 9.67 4.42 -3.70
N MET A 86 9.62 5.67 -3.22
CA MET A 86 9.62 6.87 -4.04
C MET A 86 10.99 7.58 -4.04
N TYR A 87 11.99 7.03 -3.34
CA TYR A 87 13.31 7.61 -3.15
C TYR A 87 13.30 9.01 -2.51
N ILE A 88 12.36 9.24 -1.60
CA ILE A 88 12.19 10.51 -0.89
C ILE A 88 13.07 10.51 0.35
N THR A 89 13.87 11.57 0.54
CA THR A 89 14.67 11.77 1.75
C THR A 89 13.92 12.58 2.81
N GLU A 90 14.37 12.51 4.07
CA GLU A 90 13.81 13.33 5.15
C GLU A 90 14.05 14.83 4.95
N THR A 91 15.07 15.20 4.16
CA THR A 91 15.36 16.60 3.83
C THR A 91 14.46 17.15 2.74
N GLU A 92 13.88 16.29 1.91
CA GLU A 92 12.99 16.70 0.80
C GLU A 92 11.58 16.97 1.30
N PHE A 93 11.01 16.06 2.11
CA PHE A 93 9.72 16.25 2.76
C PHE A 93 9.74 15.68 4.19
N THR A 94 9.16 16.42 5.14
CA THR A 94 8.92 15.93 6.51
C THR A 94 7.78 14.90 6.54
N ASP A 95 7.70 14.12 7.63
CA ASP A 95 6.62 13.15 7.83
C ASP A 95 5.24 13.83 7.82
N GLU A 96 5.16 15.04 8.38
CA GLU A 96 3.94 15.84 8.43
C GLU A 96 3.53 16.32 7.03
N GLN A 97 4.48 16.74 6.19
CA GLN A 97 4.23 17.12 4.81
C GLN A 97 3.76 15.91 3.97
N LEU A 98 4.43 14.76 4.12
CA LEU A 98 4.03 13.53 3.45
C LEU A 98 2.63 13.08 3.90
N LEU A 99 2.39 13.05 5.21
CA LEU A 99 1.11 12.65 5.77
C LEU A 99 -0.02 13.57 5.31
N SER A 100 0.21 14.88 5.31
CA SER A 100 -0.75 15.86 4.77
C SER A 100 -1.05 15.62 3.30
N ALA A 101 -0.05 15.34 2.47
CA ALA A 101 -0.27 15.02 1.06
C ALA A 101 -1.10 13.72 0.88
N LEU A 102 -0.82 12.70 1.71
CA LEU A 102 -1.48 11.39 1.65
C LEU A 102 -2.93 11.42 2.14
N THR A 103 -3.24 12.19 3.19
CA THR A 103 -4.59 12.31 3.76
C THR A 103 -5.50 13.18 2.90
N ASN A 104 -4.95 14.15 2.17
CA ASN A 104 -5.70 15.06 1.31
C ASN A 104 -5.80 14.60 -0.15
N SER A 105 -5.47 13.34 -0.43
CA SER A 105 -5.50 12.75 -1.77
C SER A 105 -6.39 11.51 -1.78
N LYS A 106 -7.02 11.24 -2.92
CA LYS A 106 -7.78 9.99 -3.17
C LYS A 106 -6.96 8.99 -3.97
N THR A 107 -5.99 9.48 -4.74
CA THR A 107 -5.16 8.69 -5.63
C THR A 107 -3.69 9.00 -5.42
N MET A 108 -2.84 8.07 -5.81
CA MET A 108 -1.39 8.26 -5.73
C MET A 108 -0.88 9.37 -6.67
N ASN A 109 -1.56 9.59 -7.80
CA ASN A 109 -1.24 10.70 -8.70
C ASN A 109 -1.50 12.05 -8.01
N GLU A 110 -2.58 12.18 -7.24
CA GLU A 110 -2.84 13.38 -6.45
C GLU A 110 -1.76 13.62 -5.39
N VAL A 111 -1.27 12.54 -4.74
CA VAL A 111 -0.16 12.63 -3.78
C VAL A 111 1.09 13.18 -4.46
N ILE A 112 1.46 12.63 -5.62
CA ILE A 112 2.62 13.08 -6.39
C ILE A 112 2.47 14.56 -6.79
N ILE A 113 1.30 14.97 -7.28
CA ILE A 113 1.02 16.36 -7.66
C ILE A 113 1.11 17.29 -6.45
N ARG A 114 0.67 16.86 -5.27
CA ARG A 114 0.75 17.67 -4.04
C ARG A 114 2.19 17.84 -3.55
N LEU A 115 3.04 16.83 -3.73
CA LEU A 115 4.44 16.89 -3.30
C LEU A 115 5.31 17.66 -4.29
N TYR A 116 5.19 17.36 -5.58
CA TYR A 116 6.12 17.83 -6.61
C TYR A 116 5.53 18.88 -7.57
N GLY A 117 4.24 19.19 -7.43
CA GLY A 117 3.52 20.01 -8.41
C GLY A 117 3.07 19.22 -9.63
N PRO A 118 2.31 19.85 -10.55
CA PRO A 118 1.93 19.21 -11.80
C PRO A 118 3.17 18.94 -12.67
N PRO A 119 3.21 17.82 -13.42
CA PRO A 119 4.28 17.60 -14.38
C PRO A 119 4.32 18.74 -15.40
N PRO A 120 5.50 19.19 -15.85
CA PRO A 120 5.60 20.26 -16.82
C PRO A 120 4.84 19.86 -18.10
N THR A 121 3.83 20.66 -18.46
CA THR A 121 3.11 20.51 -19.71
C THR A 121 4.13 20.65 -20.85
N ARG A 122 4.37 19.59 -21.63
CA ARG A 122 5.29 19.68 -22.78
C ARG A 122 4.84 20.85 -23.66
N ILE A 123 5.74 21.82 -23.84
CA ILE A 123 5.69 22.73 -24.98
C ILE A 123 5.90 21.85 -26.20
N ILE A 124 4.87 21.74 -27.04
CA ILE A 124 5.00 21.23 -28.40
C ILE A 124 5.72 22.35 -29.17
N LEU A 125 6.99 22.12 -29.52
CA LEU A 125 7.64 22.78 -30.66
C LEU A 125 7.62 21.80 -31.83
#